data_AF-A0A955NRS8-F1
#
_entry.id   AF-A0A955NRS8-F1
#
_cell.length_a   1.000
_cell.length_b   1.000
_cell.length_c   1.000
_cell.angle_alpha   90.00
_cell.angle_beta   90.00
_cell.angle_gamma   90.00
#
_symmetry.space_group_name_H-M   'P 1'
#
loop_
_entity.id
_entity.type
_entity.pdbx_description
1 polymer ?
#
loop_
_entity_poly.entity_id
_entity_poly.type
_entity_poly.pdbx_seq_one_letter_code
_entity_poly.pdbx_strand_id
1 'polypeptide(L)'
;KNYRNLFEDLSKFGVHLNALAFCPYDYGGCACDKCAPWILTFAELTKEIHQIALESHPGIEARFIGWWWTPEEHQQFAEWADREAPGWAKAMALHIPYGKTGVADVPLPKGCERHAFVHIGYGDVSSDRDIYGHLGPVCAAARIEETVNNLKAEGVTGWMAYSEGVFDDVNKALLAGLSSGVYNSAREILETYAERYFKAAPEYQKKWASWLAAFGHPFDVDLGQSRKTFSGLTQEMESKNWRLEQWALKLKMLELNSRIEASEGWIDSDFDLAEEYWRTKDRLRREVWGLGPQRHVLADRFKRPSWAWDWEKARVLQKN
;
A
#
# COMPACT_ATOMS: atom_id res chain seq x y z
N LYS A 1 25.11 -15.34 14.12
CA LYS A 1 25.69 -14.21 14.90
C LYS A 1 24.88 -12.92 14.73
N ASN A 2 24.62 -12.46 13.50
CA ASN A 2 23.89 -11.20 13.26
C ASN A 2 22.45 -11.21 13.80
N TYR A 3 21.64 -12.25 13.52
CA TYR A 3 20.27 -12.35 14.06
C TYR A 3 20.22 -12.43 15.58
N ARG A 4 21.15 -13.16 16.19
CA ARG A 4 21.26 -13.27 17.65
C ARG A 4 21.47 -11.90 18.28
N ASN A 5 22.49 -11.16 17.83
CA ASN A 5 22.76 -9.81 18.31
C ASN A 5 21.54 -8.89 18.10
N LEU A 6 20.88 -8.96 16.94
CA LEU A 6 19.67 -8.17 16.66
C LEU A 6 18.56 -8.42 17.68
N PHE A 7 18.22 -9.69 17.95
CA PHE A 7 17.13 -10.02 18.87
C PHE A 7 17.50 -9.73 20.34
N GLU A 8 18.75 -9.98 20.73
CA GLU A 8 19.28 -9.65 22.06
C GLU A 8 19.28 -8.14 22.30
N ASP A 9 19.71 -7.34 21.32
CA ASP A 9 19.72 -5.88 21.42
C ASP A 9 18.29 -5.34 21.56
N LEU A 10 17.34 -5.79 20.74
CA LEU A 10 15.93 -5.39 20.86
C LEU A 10 15.39 -5.68 22.26
N SER A 11 15.61 -6.90 22.77
CA SER A 11 15.17 -7.27 24.12
C SER A 11 15.85 -6.43 25.20
N LYS A 12 17.15 -6.14 25.05
CA LYS A 12 17.93 -5.33 26.00
C LYS A 12 17.41 -3.89 26.08
N PHE A 13 16.90 -3.35 24.98
CA PHE A 13 16.25 -2.04 24.93
C PHE A 13 14.75 -2.08 25.31
N GLY A 14 14.25 -3.22 25.80
CA GLY A 14 12.85 -3.37 26.25
C GLY A 14 11.84 -3.49 25.11
N VAL A 15 12.29 -3.76 23.87
CA VAL A 15 11.42 -4.04 22.74
C VAL A 15 11.15 -5.53 22.72
N HIS A 16 9.90 -5.94 22.95
CA HIS A 16 9.48 -7.34 22.90
C HIS A 16 8.71 -7.62 21.61
N LEU A 17 9.15 -8.62 20.86
CA LEU A 17 8.51 -9.01 19.60
C LEU A 17 7.50 -10.14 19.84
N ASN A 18 6.27 -9.97 19.37
CA ASN A 18 5.23 -11.01 19.46
C ASN A 18 5.23 -11.95 18.25
N ALA A 19 5.73 -11.51 17.09
CA ALA A 19 5.79 -12.32 15.89
C ALA A 19 6.93 -11.89 14.96
N LEU A 20 7.39 -12.84 14.14
CA LEU A 20 8.14 -12.59 12.91
C LEU A 20 7.24 -12.91 11.72
N ALA A 21 7.21 -12.03 10.72
CA ALA A 21 6.53 -12.27 9.46
C ALA A 21 7.58 -12.48 8.35
N PHE A 22 7.58 -13.67 7.74
CA PHE A 22 8.58 -14.07 6.76
C PHE A 22 8.03 -13.92 5.32
N CYS A 23 8.75 -13.18 4.47
CA CYS A 23 8.39 -12.88 3.07
C CYS A 23 9.42 -13.48 2.11
N PRO A 24 9.19 -14.63 1.46
CA PRO A 24 10.24 -15.32 0.69
C PRO A 24 10.73 -14.55 -0.54
N TYR A 25 9.88 -13.73 -1.14
CA TYR A 25 10.19 -13.11 -2.44
C TYR A 25 10.74 -11.68 -2.33
N ASP A 26 10.51 -10.97 -1.23
CA ASP A 26 11.07 -9.63 -1.01
C ASP A 26 12.58 -9.65 -0.73
N TYR A 27 13.08 -10.72 -0.11
CA TYR A 27 14.50 -10.87 0.23
C TYR A 27 15.34 -11.48 -0.91
N GLY A 28 14.67 -11.98 -1.96
CA GLY A 28 15.30 -12.71 -3.06
C GLY A 28 15.83 -14.09 -2.66
N GLY A 29 16.23 -14.87 -3.67
CA GLY A 29 16.95 -16.14 -3.51
C GLY A 29 18.11 -16.22 -4.52
N CYS A 30 19.12 -17.08 -4.27
CA CYS A 30 20.28 -17.22 -5.19
C CYS A 30 19.90 -17.81 -6.56
N ALA A 31 18.66 -18.29 -6.74
CA ALA A 31 18.18 -19.06 -7.89
C ALA A 31 19.10 -20.23 -8.31
N CYS A 32 19.89 -20.74 -7.37
CA CYS A 32 20.88 -21.78 -7.60
C CYS A 32 20.30 -23.15 -7.24
N ASP A 33 20.79 -24.23 -7.87
CA ASP A 33 20.23 -25.60 -7.72
C ASP A 33 20.12 -26.06 -6.26
N LYS A 34 21.02 -25.59 -5.38
CA LYS A 34 21.01 -25.89 -3.95
C LYS A 34 19.84 -25.29 -3.18
N CYS A 35 19.23 -24.25 -3.72
CA CYS A 35 18.05 -23.62 -3.16
C CYS A 35 16.76 -24.14 -3.78
N ALA A 36 16.80 -25.13 -4.68
CA ALA A 36 15.59 -25.73 -5.22
C ALA A 36 15.14 -26.93 -4.35
N PRO A 37 13.84 -27.03 -4.00
CA PRO A 37 12.79 -26.03 -4.18
C PRO A 37 12.91 -24.87 -3.16
N TRP A 38 12.77 -23.64 -3.67
CA TRP A 38 13.02 -22.41 -2.89
C TRP A 38 12.21 -22.34 -1.61
N ILE A 39 10.93 -22.70 -1.68
CA ILE A 39 10.03 -22.58 -0.54
C ILE A 39 10.46 -23.47 0.65
N LEU A 40 11.05 -24.64 0.38
CA LEU A 40 11.54 -25.54 1.43
C LEU A 40 12.85 -25.05 2.03
N THR A 41 13.79 -24.59 1.19
CA THR A 41 15.03 -23.97 1.69
C THR A 41 14.73 -22.72 2.53
N PHE A 42 13.77 -21.91 2.10
CA PHE A 42 13.29 -20.76 2.86
C PHE A 42 12.66 -21.18 4.20
N ALA A 43 11.86 -22.24 4.22
CA ALA A 43 11.24 -22.75 5.44
C ALA A 43 12.30 -23.20 6.47
N GLU A 44 13.33 -23.92 6.03
CA GLU A 44 14.45 -24.34 6.88
C GLU A 44 15.21 -23.13 7.45
N LEU A 45 15.59 -22.18 6.60
CA LEU A 45 16.30 -20.96 7.01
C LEU A 45 15.49 -20.13 8.02
N THR A 46 14.21 -19.92 7.74
CA THR A 46 13.34 -19.11 8.62
C THR A 46 13.03 -19.80 9.94
N LYS A 47 12.99 -21.15 9.97
CA LYS A 47 12.91 -21.93 11.20
C LYS A 47 14.15 -21.72 12.08
N GLU A 48 15.35 -21.75 11.51
CA GLU A 48 16.58 -21.44 12.25
C GLU A 48 16.58 -20.01 12.81
N ILE A 49 16.16 -19.02 11.99
CA ILE A 49 16.06 -17.63 12.44
C ILE A 49 15.05 -17.48 13.58
N HIS A 50 13.89 -18.13 13.47
CA HIS A 50 12.85 -18.12 14.49
C HIS A 50 13.32 -18.76 15.80
N GLN A 51 14.07 -19.86 15.73
CA GLN A 51 14.68 -20.49 16.91
C GLN A 51 15.64 -19.55 17.64
N ILE A 52 16.46 -18.78 16.90
CA ILE A 52 17.33 -17.76 17.51
C ILE A 52 16.49 -16.66 18.18
N ALA A 53 15.38 -16.25 17.55
CA ALA A 53 14.50 -15.22 18.11
C ALA A 53 13.86 -15.64 19.44
N LEU A 54 13.46 -16.91 19.56
CA LEU A 54 12.86 -17.48 20.77
C LEU A 54 13.75 -17.37 22.02
N GLU A 55 15.06 -17.33 21.85
CA GLU A 55 16.01 -17.22 22.97
C GLU A 55 15.91 -15.85 23.68
N SER A 56 15.56 -14.79 22.95
CA SER A 56 15.40 -13.43 23.49
C SER A 56 13.93 -12.99 23.60
N HIS A 57 13.04 -13.60 22.81
CA HIS A 57 11.61 -13.27 22.76
C HIS A 57 10.77 -14.55 22.96
N PRO A 58 10.65 -15.06 24.20
CA PRO A 58 9.85 -16.26 24.47
C PRO A 58 8.40 -16.10 24.01
N GLY A 59 7.91 -17.06 23.23
CA GLY A 59 6.55 -17.04 22.69
C GLY A 59 6.38 -16.25 21.39
N ILE A 60 7.46 -15.72 20.79
CA ILE A 60 7.39 -15.10 19.47
C ILE A 60 6.82 -16.08 18.43
N GLU A 61 5.83 -15.64 17.67
CA GLU A 61 5.15 -16.46 16.66
C GLU A 61 5.88 -16.43 15.31
N ALA A 62 5.83 -17.53 14.55
CA ALA A 62 6.24 -17.55 13.16
C ALA A 62 5.03 -17.35 12.25
N ARG A 63 4.99 -16.23 11.53
CA ARG A 63 3.97 -15.89 10.54
C ARG A 63 4.60 -15.80 9.15
N PHE A 64 3.81 -16.04 8.12
CA PHE A 64 4.27 -16.09 6.74
C PHE A 64 3.48 -15.15 5.85
N ILE A 65 4.14 -14.59 4.84
CA ILE A 65 3.49 -13.79 3.82
C ILE A 65 3.51 -14.59 2.52
N GLY A 66 2.32 -15.04 2.09
CA GLY A 66 2.08 -15.83 0.89
C GLY A 66 2.18 -15.02 -0.42
N TRP A 67 2.85 -13.87 -0.40
CA TRP A 67 2.97 -13.03 -1.59
C TRP A 67 3.94 -13.67 -2.58
N TRP A 68 3.47 -13.84 -3.82
CA TRP A 68 4.14 -14.54 -4.94
C TRP A 68 4.24 -16.06 -4.82
N TRP A 69 3.59 -16.67 -3.83
CA TRP A 69 3.56 -18.12 -3.72
C TRP A 69 2.63 -18.71 -4.78
N THR A 70 3.10 -19.77 -5.43
CA THR A 70 2.29 -20.64 -6.28
C THR A 70 1.48 -21.63 -5.44
N PRO A 71 0.37 -22.19 -5.96
CA PRO A 71 -0.37 -23.27 -5.29
C PRO A 71 0.51 -24.47 -4.92
N GLU A 72 1.47 -24.83 -5.80
CA GLU A 72 2.42 -25.91 -5.56
C GLU A 72 3.34 -25.62 -4.38
N GLU A 73 3.81 -24.37 -4.23
CA GLU A 73 4.63 -23.96 -3.09
C GLU A 73 3.85 -23.96 -1.78
N HIS A 74 2.59 -23.54 -1.80
CA HIS A 74 1.70 -23.68 -0.64
C HIS A 74 1.59 -25.15 -0.20
N GLN A 75 1.38 -26.07 -1.15
CA GLN A 75 1.30 -27.50 -0.86
C GLN A 75 2.61 -28.02 -0.28
N GLN A 76 3.75 -27.75 -0.93
CA GLN A 76 5.07 -28.19 -0.47
C GLN A 76 5.39 -27.68 0.93
N PHE A 77 5.15 -26.40 1.19
CA PHE A 77 5.37 -25.80 2.51
C PHE A 77 4.46 -26.40 3.57
N ALA A 78 3.16 -26.57 3.28
CA ALA A 78 2.21 -27.16 4.21
C ALA A 78 2.60 -28.59 4.61
N GLU A 79 2.93 -29.44 3.64
CA GLU A 79 3.37 -30.82 3.88
C GLU A 79 4.67 -30.88 4.67
N TRP A 80 5.65 -30.02 4.32
CA TRP A 80 6.92 -29.96 5.04
C TRP A 80 6.72 -29.46 6.48
N ALA A 81 5.95 -28.39 6.68
CA ALA A 81 5.74 -27.83 8.01
C ALA A 81 5.00 -28.81 8.93
N ASP A 82 4.00 -29.52 8.41
CA ASP A 82 3.29 -30.55 9.17
C ASP A 82 4.18 -31.73 9.57
N ARG A 83 5.15 -32.09 8.72
CA ARG A 83 6.07 -33.21 8.97
C ARG A 83 7.25 -32.82 9.87
N GLU A 84 7.90 -31.71 9.56
CA GLU A 84 9.20 -31.32 10.14
C GLU A 84 9.07 -30.27 11.25
N ALA A 85 7.96 -29.54 11.32
CA ALA A 85 7.76 -28.42 12.25
C ALA A 85 6.28 -28.25 12.67
N PRO A 86 5.61 -29.31 13.17
CA PRO A 86 4.17 -29.28 13.43
C PRO A 86 3.80 -28.15 14.41
N GLY A 87 2.82 -27.33 14.01
CA GLY A 87 2.33 -26.20 14.81
C GLY A 87 3.27 -24.99 14.91
N TRP A 88 4.38 -24.99 14.17
CA TRP A 88 5.34 -23.86 14.12
C TRP A 88 4.73 -22.64 13.40
N ALA A 89 4.21 -22.83 12.20
CA ALA A 89 3.61 -21.77 11.40
C ALA A 89 2.25 -21.37 11.98
N LYS A 90 2.18 -20.21 12.63
CA LYS A 90 0.98 -19.74 13.34
C LYS A 90 -0.05 -19.10 12.43
N ALA A 91 0.40 -18.33 11.44
CA ALA A 91 -0.50 -17.70 10.49
C ALA A 91 0.18 -17.47 9.13
N MET A 92 -0.61 -17.41 8.07
CA MET A 92 -0.13 -17.04 6.75
C MET A 92 -1.04 -15.98 6.12
N ALA A 93 -0.47 -14.81 5.81
CA ALA A 93 -1.16 -13.75 5.08
C ALA A 93 -1.12 -14.03 3.58
N LEU A 94 -2.24 -14.50 3.04
CA LEU A 94 -2.39 -14.84 1.62
C LEU A 94 -2.57 -13.58 0.78
N HIS A 95 -1.82 -13.47 -0.31
CA HIS A 95 -1.92 -12.34 -1.24
C HIS A 95 -3.27 -12.30 -1.93
N ILE A 96 -3.95 -11.16 -1.84
CA ILE A 96 -5.14 -10.85 -2.63
C ILE A 96 -4.66 -10.28 -3.97
N PRO A 97 -4.92 -10.95 -5.11
CA PRO A 97 -4.54 -10.43 -6.41
C PRO A 97 -5.16 -9.06 -6.71
N TYR A 98 -4.48 -8.26 -7.52
CA TYR A 98 -5.00 -6.98 -8.00
C TYR A 98 -6.39 -7.15 -8.63
N GLY A 99 -7.32 -6.27 -8.25
CA GLY A 99 -8.72 -6.33 -8.70
C GLY A 99 -9.56 -7.44 -8.07
N LYS A 100 -9.03 -8.16 -7.08
CA LYS A 100 -9.79 -9.11 -6.24
C LYS A 100 -9.96 -8.56 -4.84
N THR A 101 -10.88 -9.17 -4.10
CA THR A 101 -11.30 -8.77 -2.75
C THR A 101 -11.29 -9.94 -1.75
N GLY A 102 -10.89 -11.14 -2.19
CA GLY A 102 -10.79 -12.36 -1.37
C GLY A 102 -9.44 -13.05 -1.54
N VAL A 103 -9.11 -13.98 -0.63
CA VAL A 103 -7.87 -14.76 -0.70
C VAL A 103 -8.05 -16.04 -1.53
N ALA A 104 -6.94 -16.57 -2.05
CA ALA A 104 -6.96 -17.85 -2.75
C ALA A 104 -7.28 -19.01 -1.78
N ASP A 105 -7.97 -20.04 -2.28
CA ASP A 105 -8.14 -21.29 -1.54
C ASP A 105 -6.95 -22.21 -1.81
N VAL A 106 -5.97 -22.14 -0.92
CA VAL A 106 -4.73 -22.90 -0.99
C VAL A 106 -4.48 -23.64 0.32
N PRO A 107 -3.78 -24.79 0.27
CA PRO A 107 -3.42 -25.55 1.47
C PRO A 107 -2.52 -24.71 2.40
N LEU A 108 -2.78 -24.83 3.71
CA LEU A 108 -1.97 -24.26 4.77
C LEU A 108 -1.54 -25.39 5.73
N PRO A 109 -0.41 -25.24 6.45
CA PRO A 109 -0.06 -26.16 7.53
C PRO A 109 -1.20 -26.33 8.54
N LYS A 110 -1.31 -27.50 9.16
CA LYS A 110 -2.33 -27.77 10.18
C LYS A 110 -2.21 -26.79 11.35
N GLY A 111 -3.33 -26.17 11.69
CA GLY A 111 -3.41 -25.17 12.76
C GLY A 111 -2.83 -23.80 12.38
N CYS A 112 -2.42 -23.59 11.12
CA CYS A 112 -2.03 -22.28 10.62
C CYS A 112 -3.27 -21.45 10.34
N GLU A 113 -3.36 -20.27 10.95
CA GLU A 113 -4.45 -19.33 10.69
C GLU A 113 -4.35 -18.73 9.29
N ARG A 114 -5.51 -18.62 8.64
CA ARG A 114 -5.62 -17.95 7.35
C ARG A 114 -5.72 -16.44 7.60
N HIS A 115 -4.67 -15.70 7.25
CA HIS A 115 -4.65 -14.24 7.23
C HIS A 115 -4.68 -13.73 5.78
N ALA A 116 -4.85 -12.44 5.58
CA ALA A 116 -4.79 -11.79 4.26
C ALA A 116 -3.67 -10.76 4.15
N PHE A 117 -3.01 -10.71 3.00
CA PHE A 117 -2.09 -9.64 2.63
C PHE A 117 -2.82 -8.65 1.72
N VAL A 118 -3.23 -7.52 2.32
CA VAL A 118 -4.17 -6.56 1.72
C VAL A 118 -3.40 -5.36 1.16
N HIS A 119 -3.35 -5.25 -0.17
CA HIS A 119 -2.74 -4.10 -0.82
C HIS A 119 -3.63 -2.86 -0.72
N ILE A 120 -3.18 -1.83 -0.01
CA ILE A 120 -3.95 -0.59 0.21
C ILE A 120 -3.44 0.61 -0.60
N GLY A 121 -2.37 0.43 -1.39
CA GLY A 121 -1.77 1.50 -2.19
C GLY A 121 -2.46 1.87 -3.51
N TYR A 122 -3.69 1.43 -3.81
CA TYR A 122 -4.43 1.82 -5.01
C TYR A 122 -5.93 1.98 -4.72
N GLY A 123 -6.66 2.61 -5.64
CA GLY A 123 -8.08 2.95 -5.54
C GLY A 123 -9.05 1.76 -5.61
N ASP A 124 -10.30 2.03 -5.97
CA ASP A 124 -11.33 0.99 -6.11
C ASP A 124 -11.06 0.09 -7.33
N VAL A 125 -10.51 0.68 -8.39
CA VAL A 125 -10.07 -0.05 -9.58
C VAL A 125 -8.56 -0.25 -9.54
N SER A 126 -8.12 -1.49 -9.77
CA SER A 126 -6.72 -1.72 -10.06
C SER A 126 -6.41 -1.24 -11.47
N SER A 127 -5.52 -0.26 -11.56
CA SER A 127 -4.99 0.24 -12.81
C SER A 127 -3.49 0.39 -12.66
N ASP A 128 -2.73 -0.05 -13.66
CA ASP A 128 -1.29 0.16 -13.73
C ASP A 128 -0.89 1.64 -13.69
N ARG A 129 -1.85 2.53 -13.99
CA ARG A 129 -1.68 3.98 -14.06
C ARG A 129 -1.55 4.63 -12.68
N ASP A 130 -2.22 4.13 -11.63
CA ASP A 130 -2.25 4.83 -10.33
C ASP A 130 -2.19 3.90 -9.13
N ILE A 131 -1.03 3.24 -9.02
CA ILE A 131 -0.59 2.59 -7.79
C ILE A 131 0.30 3.60 -7.04
N TYR A 132 0.26 3.57 -5.72
CA TYR A 132 1.10 4.36 -4.81
C TYR A 132 0.98 5.88 -4.92
N GLY A 133 -0.16 6.38 -5.44
CA GLY A 133 -0.41 7.80 -5.62
C GLY A 133 0.59 8.48 -6.54
N HIS A 134 1.05 7.75 -7.58
CA HIS A 134 2.04 8.25 -8.52
C HIS A 134 1.50 9.36 -9.42
N LEU A 135 0.21 9.30 -9.79
CA LEU A 135 -0.41 10.27 -10.70
C LEU A 135 -1.42 11.17 -10.00
N GLY A 136 -1.95 10.77 -8.86
CA GLY A 136 -2.98 11.58 -8.22
C GLY A 136 -3.51 11.05 -6.89
N PRO A 137 -4.73 11.47 -6.56
CA PRO A 137 -5.39 11.07 -5.33
C PRO A 137 -5.86 9.62 -5.36
N VAL A 138 -5.73 8.94 -4.22
CA VAL A 138 -6.06 7.51 -4.05
C VAL A 138 -6.97 7.36 -2.84
N CYS A 139 -8.15 6.79 -3.07
CA CYS A 139 -9.10 6.32 -2.05
C CYS A 139 -9.70 5.00 -2.53
N ALA A 140 -9.89 4.00 -1.69
CA ALA A 140 -10.44 2.70 -2.08
C ALA A 140 -11.62 2.33 -1.18
N ALA A 141 -12.61 3.21 -1.12
CA ALA A 141 -13.73 3.09 -0.20
C ALA A 141 -14.53 1.81 -0.46
N ALA A 142 -14.97 1.60 -1.70
CA ALA A 142 -15.80 0.45 -2.06
C ALA A 142 -15.01 -0.86 -1.99
N ARG A 143 -13.79 -0.87 -2.56
CA ARG A 143 -12.95 -2.07 -2.61
C ARG A 143 -12.52 -2.54 -1.24
N ILE A 144 -12.10 -1.64 -0.34
CA ILE A 144 -11.65 -2.05 1.01
C ILE A 144 -12.85 -2.54 1.83
N GLU A 145 -14.02 -1.92 1.70
CA GLU A 145 -15.25 -2.41 2.34
C GLU A 145 -15.63 -3.80 1.86
N GLU A 146 -15.65 -4.01 0.54
CA GLU A 146 -15.89 -5.33 -0.04
C GLU A 146 -14.83 -6.35 0.40
N THR A 147 -13.56 -5.95 0.44
CA THR A 147 -12.46 -6.82 0.88
C THR A 147 -12.68 -7.28 2.31
N VAL A 148 -12.94 -6.38 3.26
CA VAL A 148 -13.17 -6.76 4.66
C VAL A 148 -14.39 -7.68 4.82
N ASN A 149 -15.46 -7.42 4.06
CA ASN A 149 -16.64 -8.28 4.05
C ASN A 149 -16.34 -9.70 3.53
N ASN A 150 -15.59 -9.81 2.43
CA ASN A 150 -15.20 -11.10 1.86
C ASN A 150 -14.26 -11.87 2.78
N LEU A 151 -13.25 -11.20 3.36
CA LEU A 151 -12.34 -11.82 4.32
C LEU A 151 -13.11 -12.40 5.52
N LYS A 152 -14.11 -11.67 6.04
CA LYS A 152 -14.99 -12.16 7.10
C LYS A 152 -15.80 -13.39 6.67
N ALA A 153 -16.36 -13.36 5.46
CA ALA A 153 -17.13 -14.48 4.91
C ALA A 153 -16.26 -15.73 4.65
N GLU A 154 -15.00 -15.53 4.28
CA GLU A 154 -13.99 -16.57 4.04
C GLU A 154 -13.35 -17.11 5.33
N GLY A 155 -13.74 -16.61 6.50
CA GLY A 155 -13.20 -17.04 7.79
C GLY A 155 -11.75 -16.62 8.03
N VAL A 156 -11.27 -15.57 7.34
CA VAL A 156 -9.94 -15.00 7.55
C VAL A 156 -9.88 -14.30 8.90
N THR A 157 -8.90 -14.65 9.72
CA THR A 157 -8.82 -14.21 11.14
C THR A 157 -7.88 -13.04 11.38
N GLY A 158 -7.10 -12.64 10.38
CA GLY A 158 -6.15 -11.53 10.50
C GLY A 158 -5.68 -11.02 9.14
N TRP A 159 -4.97 -9.89 9.14
CA TRP A 159 -4.39 -9.34 7.92
C TRP A 159 -3.10 -8.56 8.17
N MET A 160 -2.34 -8.40 7.09
CA MET A 160 -1.24 -7.46 6.96
C MET A 160 -1.58 -6.46 5.85
N ALA A 161 -1.53 -5.17 6.15
CA ALA A 161 -1.68 -4.13 5.15
C ALA A 161 -0.36 -3.96 4.41
N TYR A 162 -0.38 -4.13 3.10
CA TYR A 162 0.72 -3.74 2.25
C TYR A 162 0.58 -2.25 1.88
N SER A 163 1.47 -1.46 2.48
CA SER A 163 1.55 -0.01 2.38
C SER A 163 3.00 0.41 2.23
N GLU A 164 3.28 1.32 1.30
CA GLU A 164 4.65 1.75 1.02
C GLU A 164 4.96 3.18 1.46
N GLY A 165 3.97 3.89 2.01
CA GLY A 165 4.19 5.28 2.37
C GLY A 165 2.98 6.01 2.91
N VAL A 166 3.04 7.33 2.84
CA VAL A 166 2.02 8.24 3.39
C VAL A 166 0.86 8.46 2.41
N PHE A 167 1.04 8.13 1.13
CA PHE A 167 0.08 8.42 0.07
C PHE A 167 -1.27 7.69 0.23
N ASP A 168 -1.30 6.55 0.93
CA ASP A 168 -2.48 5.70 1.16
C ASP A 168 -3.09 5.93 2.57
N ASP A 169 -2.82 7.09 3.19
CA ASP A 169 -3.27 7.45 4.55
C ASP A 169 -4.80 7.27 4.76
N VAL A 170 -5.63 7.66 3.79
CA VAL A 170 -7.09 7.45 3.87
C VAL A 170 -7.45 5.96 3.82
N ASN A 171 -6.73 5.17 3.02
CA ASN A 171 -6.96 3.72 2.91
C ASN A 171 -6.52 2.97 4.17
N LYS A 172 -5.52 3.47 4.90
CA LYS A 172 -5.19 2.97 6.25
C LYS A 172 -6.37 3.17 7.20
N ALA A 173 -7.00 4.34 7.18
CA ALA A 173 -8.17 4.60 8.01
C ALA A 173 -9.36 3.69 7.64
N LEU A 174 -9.61 3.49 6.34
CA LEU A 174 -10.64 2.57 5.84
C LEU A 174 -10.41 1.14 6.33
N LEU A 175 -9.24 0.56 6.06
CA LEU A 175 -8.95 -0.82 6.40
C LEU A 175 -8.98 -1.05 7.92
N ALA A 176 -8.35 -0.15 8.70
CA ALA A 176 -8.34 -0.26 10.16
C ALA A 176 -9.74 -0.05 10.75
N GLY A 177 -10.49 0.96 10.28
CA GLY A 177 -11.82 1.27 10.76
C GLY A 177 -12.80 0.12 10.53
N LEU A 178 -12.87 -0.40 9.30
CA LEU A 178 -13.74 -1.52 8.95
C LEU A 178 -13.36 -2.79 9.74
N SER A 179 -12.06 -3.10 9.80
CA SER A 179 -11.59 -4.32 10.46
C SER A 179 -11.75 -4.29 11.98
N SER A 180 -11.82 -3.10 12.59
CA SER A 180 -12.04 -2.96 14.03
C SER A 180 -13.46 -3.29 14.47
N GLY A 181 -14.42 -3.32 13.53
CA GLY A 181 -15.85 -3.44 13.85
C GLY A 181 -16.47 -2.20 14.51
N VAL A 182 -15.71 -1.11 14.68
CA VAL A 182 -16.21 0.16 15.24
C VAL A 182 -17.13 0.89 14.26
N TYR A 183 -16.88 0.72 12.96
CA TYR A 183 -17.64 1.37 11.88
C TYR A 183 -18.30 0.32 11.00
N ASN A 184 -19.49 0.63 10.50
CA ASN A 184 -20.28 -0.31 9.70
C ASN A 184 -20.07 -0.12 8.19
N SER A 185 -19.45 0.98 7.76
CA SER A 185 -19.24 1.27 6.34
C SER A 185 -18.02 2.14 6.08
N ALA A 186 -17.50 2.12 4.86
CA ALA A 186 -16.45 3.05 4.43
C ALA A 186 -16.91 4.50 4.53
N ARG A 187 -18.19 4.76 4.26
CA ARG A 187 -18.78 6.10 4.35
C ARG A 187 -18.63 6.70 5.76
N GLU A 188 -19.02 5.96 6.80
CA GLU A 188 -18.89 6.43 8.19
C GLU A 188 -17.43 6.77 8.52
N ILE A 189 -16.49 5.92 8.07
CA ILE A 189 -15.06 6.16 8.28
C ILE A 189 -14.59 7.41 7.57
N LEU A 190 -15.01 7.67 6.33
CA LEU A 190 -14.63 8.87 5.61
C LEU A 190 -15.21 10.14 6.25
N GLU A 191 -16.43 10.08 6.79
CA GLU A 191 -17.04 11.18 7.54
C GLU A 191 -16.23 11.46 8.83
N THR A 192 -15.91 10.42 9.62
CA THR A 192 -15.05 10.56 10.81
C THR A 192 -13.62 10.95 10.49
N TYR A 193 -13.07 10.49 9.36
CA TYR A 193 -11.75 10.88 8.90
C TYR A 193 -11.71 12.39 8.60
N ALA A 194 -12.71 12.90 7.89
CA ALA A 194 -12.84 14.33 7.60
C ALA A 194 -13.00 15.17 8.89
N GLU A 195 -13.83 14.73 9.82
CA GLU A 195 -13.95 15.36 11.14
C GLU A 195 -12.60 15.37 11.87
N ARG A 196 -12.00 14.21 12.07
CA ARG A 196 -10.82 14.03 12.92
C ARG A 196 -9.59 14.75 12.36
N TYR A 197 -9.35 14.55 11.06
CA TYR A 197 -8.09 14.93 10.43
C TYR A 197 -8.17 16.21 9.63
N PHE A 198 -9.32 16.54 9.04
CA PHE A 198 -9.49 17.82 8.39
C PHE A 198 -10.06 18.88 9.35
N LYS A 199 -10.72 18.49 10.44
CA LYS A 199 -11.52 19.40 11.28
C LYS A 199 -12.75 19.93 10.54
N ALA A 200 -13.34 19.09 9.68
CA ALA A 200 -14.55 19.45 8.95
C ALA A 200 -15.74 19.60 9.92
N ALA A 201 -16.47 20.71 9.79
CA ALA A 201 -17.72 20.92 10.51
C ALA A 201 -18.78 19.86 10.10
N PRO A 202 -19.74 19.50 10.97
CA PRO A 202 -20.71 18.43 10.72
C PRO A 202 -21.44 18.51 9.38
N GLU A 203 -21.79 19.71 8.94
CA GLU A 203 -22.47 19.98 7.67
C GLU A 203 -21.62 19.69 6.42
N TYR A 204 -20.30 19.58 6.57
CA TYR A 204 -19.36 19.29 5.48
C TYR A 204 -18.85 17.84 5.48
N GLN A 205 -18.98 17.08 6.56
CA GLN A 205 -18.44 15.72 6.68
C GLN A 205 -18.97 14.79 5.57
N LYS A 206 -20.28 14.81 5.29
CA LYS A 206 -20.90 14.02 4.21
C LYS A 206 -20.38 14.40 2.82
N LYS A 207 -20.13 15.70 2.60
CA LYS A 207 -19.60 16.22 1.33
C LYS A 207 -18.14 15.79 1.16
N TRP A 208 -17.34 15.87 2.22
CA TRP A 208 -15.98 15.34 2.23
C TRP A 208 -15.93 13.85 1.94
N ALA A 209 -16.77 13.04 2.61
CA ALA A 209 -16.81 11.61 2.37
C ALA A 209 -17.13 11.28 0.91
N SER A 210 -18.12 11.97 0.33
CA SER A 210 -18.49 11.80 -1.09
C SER A 210 -17.35 12.21 -2.03
N TRP A 211 -16.68 13.33 -1.73
CA TRP A 211 -15.55 13.82 -2.53
C TRP A 211 -14.35 12.87 -2.47
N LEU A 212 -14.01 12.35 -1.29
CA LEU A 212 -12.93 11.37 -1.11
C LEU A 212 -13.23 10.06 -1.83
N ALA A 213 -14.45 9.55 -1.72
CA ALA A 213 -14.87 8.30 -2.34
C ALA A 213 -14.80 8.35 -3.88
N ALA A 214 -15.04 9.51 -4.49
CA ALA A 214 -14.94 9.66 -5.95
C ALA A 214 -13.53 9.31 -6.49
N PHE A 215 -12.48 9.51 -5.69
CA PHE A 215 -11.11 9.11 -6.04
C PHE A 215 -10.82 7.61 -5.87
N GLY A 216 -11.86 6.79 -5.70
CA GLY A 216 -11.89 5.37 -6.10
C GLY A 216 -11.60 5.16 -7.58
N HIS A 217 -12.04 6.13 -8.39
CA HIS A 217 -11.97 6.15 -9.83
C HIS A 217 -11.34 7.47 -10.31
N PRO A 218 -10.07 7.74 -9.99
CA PRO A 218 -9.49 9.08 -10.15
C PRO A 218 -9.51 9.59 -11.60
N PHE A 219 -9.50 8.71 -12.61
CA PHE A 219 -9.51 9.11 -14.03
C PHE A 219 -10.93 9.34 -14.60
N ASP A 220 -11.97 9.01 -13.84
CA ASP A 220 -13.37 9.16 -14.26
C ASP A 220 -14.03 10.41 -13.66
N VAL A 221 -13.31 11.14 -12.80
CA VAL A 221 -13.85 12.35 -12.13
C VAL A 221 -13.77 13.58 -13.04
N ASP A 222 -14.76 14.47 -12.93
CA ASP A 222 -14.62 15.84 -13.44
C ASP A 222 -13.64 16.61 -12.55
N LEU A 223 -12.43 16.85 -13.06
CA LEU A 223 -11.35 17.52 -12.33
C LEU A 223 -11.68 18.98 -12.02
N GLY A 224 -12.36 19.69 -12.92
CA GLY A 224 -12.76 21.08 -12.71
C GLY A 224 -13.78 21.21 -11.58
N GLN A 225 -14.80 20.34 -11.59
CA GLN A 225 -15.78 20.28 -10.52
C GLN A 225 -15.15 19.79 -9.21
N SER A 226 -14.23 18.81 -9.27
CA SER A 226 -13.50 18.29 -8.11
C SER A 226 -12.67 19.37 -7.43
N ARG A 227 -11.97 20.21 -8.22
CA ARG A 227 -11.22 21.38 -7.74
C ARG A 227 -12.13 22.40 -7.08
N LYS A 228 -13.24 22.75 -7.74
CA LYS A 228 -14.20 23.73 -7.20
C LYS A 228 -14.81 23.26 -5.88
N THR A 229 -15.19 21.99 -5.80
CA THR A 229 -15.67 21.36 -4.56
C THR A 229 -14.60 21.38 -3.48
N PHE A 230 -13.36 20.99 -3.79
CA PHE A 230 -12.26 21.01 -2.83
C PHE A 230 -12.02 22.42 -2.28
N SER A 231 -11.92 23.43 -3.15
CA SER A 231 -11.76 24.83 -2.73
C SER A 231 -12.86 25.28 -1.79
N GLY A 232 -14.13 24.99 -2.10
CA GLY A 232 -15.26 25.31 -1.23
C GLY A 232 -15.23 24.58 0.11
N LEU A 233 -14.83 23.31 0.12
CA LEU A 233 -14.70 22.53 1.35
C LEU A 233 -13.57 23.03 2.25
N THR A 234 -12.50 23.59 1.67
CA THR A 234 -11.33 24.07 2.41
C THR A 234 -11.34 25.54 2.79
N GLN A 235 -12.32 26.33 2.32
CA GLN A 235 -12.31 27.80 2.42
C GLN A 235 -12.21 28.31 3.86
N GLU A 236 -12.83 27.61 4.81
CA GLU A 236 -12.90 27.99 6.22
C GLU A 236 -11.95 27.17 7.11
N MET A 237 -11.08 26.35 6.51
CA MET A 237 -10.23 25.41 7.23
C MET A 237 -8.86 26.02 7.56
N GLU A 238 -8.25 25.58 8.66
CA GLU A 238 -6.91 26.04 9.06
C GLU A 238 -5.86 25.77 7.96
N SER A 239 -5.01 26.76 7.71
CA SER A 239 -4.05 26.76 6.60
C SER A 239 -2.87 25.80 6.74
N LYS A 240 -2.70 25.12 7.88
CA LYS A 240 -1.54 24.26 8.19
C LYS A 240 -1.91 22.79 8.40
N ASN A 241 -2.61 22.20 7.44
CA ASN A 241 -2.94 20.78 7.47
C ASN A 241 -2.25 20.03 6.31
N TRP A 242 -1.22 19.24 6.63
CA TRP A 242 -0.48 18.47 5.63
C TRP A 242 -1.37 17.49 4.85
N ARG A 243 -2.47 17.00 5.47
CA ARG A 243 -3.41 16.10 4.79
C ARG A 243 -4.21 16.86 3.72
N LEU A 244 -4.69 18.05 4.03
CA LEU A 244 -5.34 18.90 3.02
C LEU A 244 -4.35 19.27 1.90
N GLU A 245 -3.11 19.60 2.28
CA GLU A 245 -2.06 19.94 1.31
C GLU A 245 -1.73 18.78 0.36
N GLN A 246 -1.60 17.53 0.85
CA GLN A 246 -1.39 16.39 -0.05
C GLN A 246 -2.54 16.21 -1.02
N TRP A 247 -3.80 16.39 -0.61
CA TRP A 247 -4.96 16.25 -1.49
C TRP A 247 -4.97 17.34 -2.55
N ALA A 248 -4.63 18.58 -2.18
CA ALA A 248 -4.50 19.70 -3.11
C ALA A 248 -3.43 19.43 -4.18
N LEU A 249 -2.24 18.98 -3.76
CA LEU A 249 -1.11 18.68 -4.65
C LEU A 249 -1.37 17.46 -5.52
N LYS A 250 -1.95 16.39 -4.98
CA LYS A 250 -2.33 15.20 -5.75
C LYS A 250 -3.38 15.53 -6.82
N LEU A 251 -4.40 16.33 -6.47
CA LEU A 251 -5.38 16.78 -7.46
C LEU A 251 -4.72 17.65 -8.55
N LYS A 252 -3.74 18.49 -8.17
CA LYS A 252 -2.97 19.29 -9.14
C LYS A 252 -2.13 18.42 -10.07
N MET A 253 -1.47 17.39 -9.53
CA MET A 253 -0.73 16.41 -10.35
C MET A 253 -1.65 15.75 -11.37
N LEU A 254 -2.84 15.32 -10.96
CA LEU A 254 -3.80 14.67 -11.84
C LEU A 254 -4.33 15.60 -12.95
N GLU A 255 -4.61 16.87 -12.62
CA GLU A 255 -4.97 17.91 -13.59
C GLU A 255 -3.86 18.17 -14.62
N LEU A 256 -2.62 18.31 -14.16
CA LEU A 256 -1.47 18.51 -15.04
C LEU A 256 -1.28 17.28 -15.95
N ASN A 257 -1.36 16.08 -15.39
CA ASN A 257 -1.29 14.84 -16.16
C ASN A 257 -2.37 14.79 -17.26
N SER A 258 -3.63 15.08 -16.92
CA SER A 258 -4.73 15.08 -17.87
C SER A 258 -4.52 16.09 -19.01
N ARG A 259 -3.99 17.28 -18.71
CA ARG A 259 -3.71 18.30 -19.73
C ARG A 259 -2.56 17.90 -20.66
N ILE A 260 -1.50 17.29 -20.11
CA ILE A 260 -0.36 16.80 -20.92
C ILE A 260 -0.81 15.64 -21.80
N GLU A 261 -1.58 14.68 -21.28
CA GLU A 261 -2.10 13.54 -22.06
C GLU A 261 -3.08 13.96 -23.17
N ALA A 262 -3.69 15.14 -23.06
CA ALA A 262 -4.56 15.71 -24.09
C ALA A 262 -3.81 16.47 -25.19
N SER A 263 -2.50 16.71 -25.05
CA SER A 263 -1.71 17.39 -26.08
C SER A 263 -1.37 16.44 -27.24
N GLU A 264 -1.39 16.96 -28.47
CA GLU A 264 -1.05 16.22 -29.70
C GLU A 264 0.46 16.30 -30.04
N GLY A 265 1.28 16.87 -29.17
CA GLY A 265 2.72 17.01 -29.36
C GLY A 265 3.40 17.69 -28.18
N TRP A 266 4.67 18.08 -28.36
CA TRP A 266 5.39 18.87 -27.37
C TRP A 266 5.57 20.30 -27.90
N ILE A 267 4.69 21.21 -27.46
CA ILE A 267 4.88 22.66 -27.63
C ILE A 267 5.41 23.29 -26.33
N ASP A 268 5.86 24.54 -26.37
CA ASP A 268 6.46 25.22 -25.19
C ASP A 268 5.58 25.15 -23.95
N SER A 269 4.26 25.31 -24.11
CA SER A 269 3.31 25.20 -22.98
C SER A 269 3.25 23.80 -22.37
N ASP A 270 3.53 22.74 -23.12
CA ASP A 270 3.51 21.36 -22.60
C ASP A 270 4.74 21.08 -21.73
N PHE A 271 5.89 21.65 -22.09
CA PHE A 271 7.10 21.59 -21.27
C PHE A 271 6.88 22.27 -19.91
N ASP A 272 6.21 23.44 -19.90
CA ASP A 272 5.86 24.14 -18.67
C ASP A 272 4.92 23.30 -17.77
N LEU A 273 3.95 22.60 -18.36
CA LEU A 273 3.06 21.70 -17.63
C LEU A 273 3.81 20.51 -17.02
N ALA A 274 4.72 19.89 -17.78
CA ALA A 274 5.53 18.77 -17.32
C ALA A 274 6.48 19.20 -16.18
N GLU A 275 7.17 20.33 -16.32
CA GLU A 275 8.03 20.89 -15.26
C GLU A 275 7.19 21.26 -14.02
N GLU A 276 5.99 21.80 -14.19
CA GLU A 276 5.08 22.06 -13.09
C GLU A 276 4.61 20.77 -12.39
N TYR A 277 4.36 19.70 -13.14
CA TYR A 277 4.02 18.38 -12.60
C TYR A 277 5.14 17.85 -11.71
N TRP A 278 6.38 17.85 -12.22
CA TRP A 278 7.54 17.37 -11.48
C TRP A 278 7.82 18.19 -10.23
N ARG A 279 7.70 19.52 -10.31
CA ARG A 279 7.81 20.41 -9.14
C ARG A 279 6.72 20.14 -8.10
N THR A 280 5.48 19.91 -8.54
CA THR A 280 4.36 19.58 -7.65
C THR A 280 4.60 18.25 -6.93
N LYS A 281 5.08 17.25 -7.67
CA LYS A 281 5.44 15.92 -7.14
C LYS A 281 6.62 15.99 -6.16
N ASP A 282 7.64 16.81 -6.45
CA ASP A 282 8.79 16.99 -5.56
C ASP A 282 8.38 17.67 -4.25
N ARG A 283 7.56 18.73 -4.32
CA ARG A 283 6.98 19.37 -3.13
C ARG A 283 6.18 18.39 -2.29
N LEU A 284 5.29 17.60 -2.91
CA LEU A 284 4.50 16.58 -2.21
C LEU A 284 5.41 15.60 -1.45
N ARG A 285 6.49 15.13 -2.09
CA ARG A 285 7.39 14.14 -1.50
C ARG A 285 8.29 14.71 -0.40
N ARG A 286 8.94 15.84 -0.66
CA ARG A 286 9.97 16.39 0.22
C ARG A 286 9.41 17.29 1.31
N GLU A 287 8.47 18.14 0.97
CA GLU A 287 7.94 19.16 1.90
C GLU A 287 6.75 18.63 2.69
N VAL A 288 5.81 17.94 2.03
CA VAL A 288 4.58 17.47 2.70
C VAL A 288 4.78 16.13 3.39
N TRP A 289 5.37 15.14 2.70
CA TRP A 289 5.61 13.82 3.29
C TRP A 289 6.95 13.70 4.03
N GLY A 290 7.86 14.67 3.89
CA GLY A 290 9.17 14.63 4.53
C GLY A 290 10.05 13.46 4.08
N LEU A 291 9.84 12.93 2.87
CA LEU A 291 10.64 11.82 2.35
C LEU A 291 11.99 12.35 1.86
N GLY A 292 13.08 11.72 2.32
CA GLY A 292 14.45 11.96 1.86
C GLY A 292 14.73 11.46 0.43
N PRO A 293 15.92 10.92 0.13
CA PRO A 293 16.20 10.33 -1.19
C PRO A 293 15.10 9.33 -1.60
N GLN A 294 14.68 9.37 -2.88
CA GLN A 294 13.51 8.63 -3.35
C GLN A 294 13.62 7.13 -2.99
N ARG A 295 12.62 6.61 -2.26
CA ARG A 295 12.44 5.15 -2.07
C ARG A 295 12.35 4.48 -3.42
N HIS A 296 12.86 3.23 -3.53
CA HIS A 296 12.94 2.53 -4.81
C HIS A 296 11.61 2.56 -5.57
N VAL A 297 10.49 2.23 -4.93
CA VAL A 297 9.17 2.19 -5.56
C VAL A 297 8.64 3.56 -5.99
N LEU A 298 9.06 4.61 -5.29
CA LEU A 298 8.72 5.97 -5.66
C LEU A 298 9.61 6.51 -6.79
N ALA A 299 10.69 5.81 -7.14
CA ALA A 299 11.59 6.27 -8.19
C ALA A 299 10.92 6.21 -9.55
N ASP A 300 11.06 7.29 -10.31
CA ASP A 300 10.37 7.48 -11.60
C ASP A 300 10.79 6.41 -12.64
N ARG A 301 11.91 5.72 -12.42
CA ARG A 301 12.32 4.61 -13.27
C ARG A 301 11.35 3.42 -13.25
N PHE A 302 10.61 3.19 -12.16
CA PHE A 302 9.72 2.03 -12.00
C PHE A 302 8.26 2.34 -12.36
N LYS A 303 7.77 3.52 -11.97
CA LYS A 303 6.43 4.01 -12.34
C LYS A 303 6.50 5.50 -12.65
N ARG A 304 6.22 5.86 -13.90
CA ARG A 304 6.18 7.25 -14.41
C ARG A 304 4.92 7.48 -15.24
N PRO A 305 4.49 8.74 -15.39
CA PRO A 305 3.45 9.09 -16.35
C PRO A 305 3.80 8.59 -17.76
N SER A 306 2.77 8.25 -18.54
CA SER A 306 2.87 7.74 -19.91
C SER A 306 3.75 8.63 -20.80
N TRP A 307 3.59 9.95 -20.67
CA TRP A 307 4.27 11.00 -21.43
C TRP A 307 5.73 11.26 -21.00
N ALA A 308 6.19 10.75 -19.86
CA ALA A 308 7.47 11.15 -19.27
C ALA A 308 8.69 10.80 -20.16
N TRP A 309 8.64 9.69 -20.88
CA TRP A 309 9.72 9.29 -21.78
C TRP A 309 9.82 10.19 -23.01
N ASP A 310 8.68 10.53 -23.60
CA ASP A 310 8.64 11.37 -24.80
C ASP A 310 9.02 12.80 -24.45
N TRP A 311 8.61 13.29 -23.27
CA TRP A 311 9.07 14.55 -22.71
C TRP A 311 10.60 14.61 -22.57
N GLU A 312 11.23 13.59 -21.96
CA GLU A 312 12.68 13.54 -21.79
C GLU A 312 13.42 13.62 -23.13
N LYS A 313 12.94 12.87 -24.13
CA LYS A 313 13.49 12.90 -25.49
C LYS A 313 13.32 14.27 -26.15
N ALA A 314 12.11 14.83 -26.12
CA ALA A 314 11.79 16.11 -26.74
C ALA A 314 12.60 17.26 -26.09
N ARG A 315 12.79 17.22 -24.77
CA ARG A 315 13.58 18.21 -24.01
C ARG A 315 15.06 18.19 -24.38
N VAL A 316 15.62 17.02 -24.71
CA VAL A 316 17.02 16.93 -25.19
C VAL A 316 17.14 17.53 -26.59
N LEU A 317 16.15 17.31 -27.46
CA LEU A 317 16.14 17.86 -28.82
C LEU A 317 15.96 19.38 -28.84
N GLN A 318 15.19 19.97 -27.93
CA GLN A 318 15.00 21.42 -27.82
C GLN A 318 16.29 22.17 -27.41
N LYS A 319 17.24 21.48 -26.75
CA LYS A 319 18.50 22.06 -26.27
C LYS A 319 19.64 22.02 -27.29
N ASN A 320 19.45 21.34 -28.42
CA ASN A 320 20.43 21.21 -29.51
C ASN A 320 19.97 22.00 -30.74
#